data_AF-A0A836XIS5-F1
#
_entry.id   AF-A0A836XIS5-F1
#
_cell.length_a   1.000
_cell.length_b   1.000
_cell.length_c   1.000
_cell.angle_alpha   90.00
_cell.angle_beta   90.00
_cell.angle_gamma   90.00
#
_symmetry.space_group_name_H-M   'P 1'
#
loop_
_entity.id
_entity.type
_entity.pdbx_description
1 polymer ?
#
loop_
_entity_poly.entity_id
_entity_poly.type
_entity_poly.pdbx_seq_one_letter_code
_entity_poly.pdbx_strand_id
1 'polypeptide(L)'
;MAAPNRRSETFSISHERIYQHIRRARDRGGRLHTHLRQQQHPQRVSSKIAYKGSIPHRVSTDDRPAIVDEKTRIGDWEVDLMMGGHGGGGLLTLVDRKTRFTRIEPVLWKHA
;
A
#
# COMPACT_ATOMS: atom_id res chain seq x y z
N MET A 1 43.13 -43.85 1.28
CA MET A 1 42.17 -43.24 0.32
C MET A 1 40.87 -42.98 1.07
N ALA A 2 40.60 -41.74 1.47
CA ALA A 2 39.38 -41.37 2.22
C ALA A 2 38.47 -40.53 1.30
N ALA A 3 37.20 -40.90 1.21
CA ALA A 3 36.20 -40.26 0.34
C ALA A 3 35.88 -38.83 0.81
N PRO A 4 35.58 -37.89 -0.11
CA PRO A 4 35.33 -36.50 0.27
C PRO A 4 33.97 -36.35 0.95
N ASN A 5 33.99 -35.67 2.10
CA ASN A 5 32.85 -35.27 2.91
C ASN A 5 31.97 -34.29 2.12
N ARG A 6 30.78 -34.74 1.66
CA ARG A 6 29.77 -33.84 1.06
C ARG A 6 29.21 -32.96 2.17
N ARG A 7 29.77 -31.76 2.32
CA ARG A 7 29.19 -30.69 3.12
C ARG A 7 27.74 -30.50 2.64
N SER A 8 26.79 -30.66 3.55
CA SER A 8 25.38 -30.36 3.31
C SER A 8 25.27 -28.91 2.83
N GLU A 9 24.92 -28.72 1.57
CA GLU A 9 24.57 -27.40 1.07
C GLU A 9 23.39 -26.87 1.89
N THR A 10 23.60 -25.76 2.59
CA THR A 10 22.57 -25.08 3.35
C THR A 10 21.56 -24.50 2.37
N PHE A 11 20.44 -25.20 2.20
CA PHE A 11 19.32 -24.79 1.35
C PHE A 11 18.71 -23.50 1.92
N SER A 12 18.82 -22.39 1.19
CA SER A 12 18.23 -21.10 1.58
C SER A 12 16.90 -20.89 0.87
N ILE A 13 15.82 -20.77 1.63
CA ILE A 13 14.48 -20.50 1.12
C ILE A 13 14.08 -19.08 1.52
N SER A 14 13.67 -18.26 0.56
CA SER A 14 13.16 -16.92 0.87
C SER A 14 11.81 -16.99 1.58
N HIS A 15 11.57 -16.06 2.51
CA HIS A 15 10.28 -15.92 3.19
C HIS A 15 9.10 -15.79 2.20
N GLU A 16 9.33 -15.10 1.08
CA GLU A 16 8.32 -14.94 0.04
C GLU A 16 7.92 -16.28 -0.61
N ARG A 17 8.88 -17.21 -0.78
CA ARG A 17 8.58 -18.56 -1.30
C ARG A 17 7.63 -19.33 -0.37
N ILE A 18 7.81 -19.17 0.95
CA ILE A 18 6.93 -19.75 1.97
C ILE A 18 5.53 -19.13 1.87
N TYR A 19 5.42 -17.80 1.76
CA TYR A 19 4.11 -17.15 1.61
C TYR A 19 3.41 -17.51 0.30
N GLN A 20 4.13 -17.59 -0.81
CA GLN A 20 3.58 -18.06 -2.09
C GLN A 20 3.03 -19.47 -1.99
N HIS A 21 3.75 -20.36 -1.30
CA HIS A 21 3.29 -21.74 -1.08
C HIS A 21 1.99 -21.76 -0.26
N ILE A 22 1.91 -21.00 0.83
CA ILE A 22 0.71 -20.92 1.68
C ILE A 22 -0.48 -20.36 0.89
N ARG A 23 -0.28 -19.30 0.07
CA ARG A 23 -1.34 -18.73 -0.80
C ARG A 23 -1.83 -19.75 -1.83
N ARG A 24 -0.92 -20.40 -2.56
CA ARG A 24 -1.27 -21.46 -3.54
C ARG A 24 -1.96 -22.66 -2.91
N ALA A 25 -1.63 -22.99 -1.67
CA ALA A 25 -2.31 -24.06 -0.93
C ALA A 25 -3.75 -23.63 -0.58
N ARG A 26 -3.96 -22.41 -0.09
CA ARG A 26 -5.30 -21.85 0.19
C ARG A 26 -6.18 -21.86 -1.05
N ASP A 27 -5.66 -21.39 -2.19
CA ASP A 27 -6.44 -21.29 -3.42
C ASP A 27 -6.85 -22.68 -3.98
N ARG A 28 -6.13 -23.74 -3.56
CA ARG A 28 -6.47 -25.15 -3.83
C ARG A 28 -7.30 -25.82 -2.71
N GLY A 29 -7.83 -25.03 -1.77
CA GLY A 29 -8.63 -25.53 -0.64
C GLY A 29 -7.85 -26.03 0.57
N GLY A 30 -6.52 -25.83 0.61
CA GLY A 30 -5.64 -26.26 1.70
C GLY A 30 -5.71 -25.38 2.95
N ARG A 31 -5.39 -25.99 4.11
CA ARG A 31 -5.57 -25.38 5.44
C ARG A 31 -4.32 -24.69 6.02
N LEU A 32 -3.20 -24.63 5.30
CA LEU A 32 -1.96 -24.02 5.82
C LEU A 32 -2.17 -22.57 6.27
N HIS A 33 -2.98 -21.80 5.54
CA HIS A 33 -3.27 -20.40 5.82
C HIS A 33 -4.00 -20.17 7.17
N THR A 34 -4.65 -21.18 7.75
CA THR A 34 -5.37 -21.04 9.04
C THR A 34 -4.43 -21.00 10.25
N HIS A 35 -3.18 -21.39 10.08
CA HIS A 35 -2.17 -21.44 11.14
C HIS A 35 -1.34 -20.14 11.23
N LEU A 36 -1.60 -19.17 10.35
CA LEU A 36 -0.96 -17.86 10.42
C LEU A 36 -1.51 -17.06 11.60
N ARG A 37 -0.61 -16.39 12.34
CA ARG A 37 -0.96 -15.52 13.48
C ARG A 37 -1.99 -14.46 13.12
N GLN A 38 -1.87 -13.89 11.92
CA GLN A 38 -2.88 -13.02 11.33
C GLN A 38 -3.66 -13.83 10.32
N GLN A 39 -4.88 -14.21 10.67
CA GLN A 39 -5.81 -14.77 9.70
C GLN A 39 -6.05 -13.69 8.63
N GLN A 40 -5.79 -14.02 7.37
CA GLN A 40 -6.11 -13.10 6.28
C GLN A 40 -7.63 -13.04 6.17
N HIS A 41 -8.22 -12.08 6.89
CA HIS A 41 -9.65 -11.82 6.77
C HIS A 41 -9.97 -11.51 5.31
N PRO A 42 -11.07 -12.05 4.77
CA PRO A 42 -11.53 -11.66 3.45
C PRO A 42 -11.62 -10.14 3.41
N GLN A 43 -11.00 -9.54 2.39
CA GLN A 43 -11.14 -8.11 2.17
C GLN A 43 -12.64 -7.85 2.06
N ARG A 44 -13.18 -7.00 2.95
CA ARG A 44 -14.60 -6.64 2.91
C ARG A 44 -14.88 -6.09 1.51
N VAL A 45 -15.63 -6.83 0.71
CA VAL A 45 -16.12 -6.33 -0.57
C VAL A 45 -17.10 -5.22 -0.19
N SER A 46 -16.66 -3.97 -0.31
CA SER A 46 -17.54 -2.82 -0.12
C SER A 46 -18.74 -3.04 -1.04
N SER A 47 -19.95 -3.01 -0.46
CA SER A 47 -21.17 -2.94 -1.26
C SER A 47 -20.99 -1.81 -2.28
N LYS A 48 -21.37 -2.06 -3.54
CA LYS A 48 -21.31 -1.11 -4.66
C LYS A 48 -22.29 0.06 -4.47
N ILE A 49 -22.29 0.73 -3.32
CA ILE A 49 -23.13 1.90 -3.06
C ILE A 49 -22.34 2.88 -2.19
N ALA A 50 -21.43 3.60 -2.85
CA ALA A 50 -21.13 4.98 -2.52
C ALA A 50 -20.55 5.58 -3.80
N TYR A 51 -21.41 6.21 -4.60
CA TYR A 51 -20.92 7.09 -5.65
C TYR A 51 -20.14 8.21 -4.96
N LYS A 52 -18.82 8.09 -4.94
CA LYS A 52 -17.92 9.03 -4.26
C LYS A 52 -17.68 10.32 -5.06
N GLY A 53 -18.35 10.47 -6.22
CA GLY A 53 -17.98 11.41 -7.26
C GLY A 53 -16.63 11.03 -7.87
N SER A 54 -16.51 11.06 -9.21
CA SER A 54 -15.17 11.16 -9.80
C SER A 54 -14.74 12.61 -9.71
N ILE A 55 -13.49 12.87 -9.32
CA ILE A 55 -12.90 14.20 -9.48
C ILE A 55 -12.99 14.55 -10.98
N PRO A 56 -13.71 15.62 -11.36
CA PRO A 56 -13.79 16.04 -12.76
C PRO A 56 -12.38 16.35 -13.29
N HIS A 57 -12.09 15.93 -14.52
CA HIS A 57 -10.78 16.15 -15.14
C HIS A 57 -9.59 15.58 -14.34
N ARG A 58 -9.80 14.53 -13.54
CA ARG A 58 -8.68 13.84 -12.90
C ARG A 58 -7.73 13.31 -13.97
N VAL A 59 -6.45 13.63 -13.81
CA VAL A 59 -5.37 13.00 -14.56
C VAL A 59 -4.95 11.76 -13.78
N SER A 60 -4.82 10.60 -14.44
CA SER A 60 -4.30 9.41 -13.75
C SER A 60 -2.91 9.71 -13.20
N THR A 61 -2.54 9.05 -12.11
CA THR A 61 -1.15 9.13 -11.62
C THR A 61 -0.16 8.65 -12.68
N ASP A 62 -0.57 7.66 -13.48
CA ASP A 62 0.23 7.11 -14.57
C ASP A 62 0.38 8.07 -15.76
N ASP A 63 -0.55 9.02 -15.91
CA ASP A 63 -0.56 9.99 -17.02
C ASP A 63 0.19 11.29 -16.67
N ARG A 64 0.84 11.36 -15.50
CA ARG A 64 1.57 12.56 -15.08
C ARG A 64 2.80 12.78 -15.98
N PRO A 65 3.13 14.04 -16.31
CA PRO A 65 4.36 14.32 -17.05
C PRO A 65 5.59 13.87 -16.27
N ALA A 66 6.59 13.31 -16.96
CA ALA A 66 7.81 12.75 -16.36
C ALA A 66 8.54 13.70 -15.39
N ILE A 67 8.48 15.00 -15.66
CA ILE A 67 9.07 16.07 -14.82
C ILE A 67 8.61 16.02 -13.36
N VAL A 68 7.42 15.49 -13.07
CA VAL A 68 6.87 15.34 -11.71
C VAL A 68 7.62 14.27 -10.91
N ASP A 69 8.08 13.21 -11.58
CA ASP A 69 8.87 12.14 -10.98
C ASP A 69 10.36 12.47 -10.91
N GLU A 70 10.83 13.29 -11.85
CA GLU A 70 12.18 13.86 -11.82
C GLU A 70 12.40 14.81 -10.62
N LYS A 71 11.32 15.41 -10.08
CA LYS A 71 11.36 16.33 -8.92
C LYS A 71 12.27 17.54 -9.15
N THR A 72 12.33 18.03 -10.39
CA THR A 72 13.24 19.09 -10.82
C THR A 72 12.64 20.50 -10.74
N ARG A 73 11.31 20.64 -10.68
CA ARG A 73 10.61 21.93 -10.56
C ARG A 73 9.92 22.12 -9.20
N ILE A 74 9.76 23.37 -8.77
CA ILE A 74 8.97 23.74 -7.58
C ILE A 74 7.52 23.92 -8.02
N GLY A 75 6.56 23.49 -7.19
CA GLY A 75 5.13 23.67 -7.41
C GLY A 75 4.37 22.38 -7.72
N ASP A 76 5.05 21.23 -7.73
CA ASP A 76 4.39 19.92 -7.80
C ASP A 76 4.01 19.47 -6.39
N TRP A 77 2.78 19.75 -5.99
CA TRP A 77 2.27 19.45 -4.66
C TRP A 77 1.60 18.07 -4.60
N GLU A 78 1.98 17.28 -3.61
CA GLU A 78 1.22 16.13 -3.09
C GLU A 78 0.25 16.61 -2.01
N VAL A 79 -0.97 16.09 -2.06
CA VAL A 79 -2.02 16.43 -1.11
C VAL A 79 -2.65 15.15 -0.59
N ASP A 80 -2.48 14.88 0.70
CA ASP A 80 -3.17 13.78 1.38
C ASP A 80 -4.12 14.35 2.44
N LEU A 81 -5.28 13.70 2.59
CA LEU A 81 -6.26 14.00 3.63
C LEU A 81 -6.49 12.76 4.48
N MET A 82 -6.09 12.84 5.74
CA MET A 82 -6.37 11.84 6.75
C MET A 82 -7.62 12.25 7.52
N MET A 83 -8.68 11.44 7.46
CA MET A 83 -9.88 11.67 8.24
C MET A 83 -9.77 11.00 9.61
N GLY A 84 -10.09 11.72 10.67
CA GLY A 84 -10.27 11.15 12.00
C GLY A 84 -11.45 10.18 12.05
N GLY A 85 -11.47 9.32 13.07
CA GLY A 85 -12.59 8.40 13.35
C GLY A 85 -13.89 9.11 13.75
N HIS A 86 -14.82 8.41 14.42
CA HIS A 86 -16.14 8.90 14.85
C HIS A 86 -16.21 10.38 15.25
N GLY A 87 -16.63 11.26 14.33
CA GLY A 87 -16.82 12.69 14.60
C GLY A 87 -15.55 13.54 14.69
N GLY A 88 -14.37 12.96 14.41
CA GLY A 88 -13.11 13.69 14.34
C GLY A 88 -13.00 14.53 13.06
N GLY A 89 -12.27 15.64 13.13
CA GLY A 89 -11.87 16.43 11.96
C GLY A 89 -10.91 15.67 11.04
N GLY A 90 -10.42 16.34 10.00
CA GLY A 90 -9.38 15.84 9.12
C GLY A 90 -8.02 16.49 9.38
N LEU A 91 -6.97 15.89 8.84
CA LEU A 91 -5.62 16.44 8.77
C LEU A 91 -5.20 16.47 7.30
N LEU A 92 -4.97 17.66 6.77
CA LEU A 92 -4.49 17.88 5.42
C LEU A 92 -2.97 18.00 5.44
N THR A 93 -2.28 17.25 4.58
CA THR A 93 -0.84 17.39 4.36
C THR A 93 -0.57 17.83 2.93
N LEU A 94 0.14 18.95 2.79
CA LEU A 94 0.57 19.54 1.53
C LEU A 94 2.09 19.44 1.44
N VAL A 95 2.60 18.71 0.46
CA VAL A 95 4.06 18.48 0.31
C VAL A 95 4.51 18.85 -1.09
N ASP A 96 5.43 19.81 -1.22
CA ASP A 96 6.10 20.06 -2.49
C ASP A 96 7.13 18.94 -2.77
N ARG A 97 7.02 18.26 -3.91
CA ARG A 97 7.80 17.05 -4.21
C ARG A 97 9.30 17.31 -4.39
N LYS A 98 9.69 18.52 -4.81
CA LYS A 98 11.10 18.91 -5.02
C LYS A 98 11.75 19.32 -3.71
N THR A 99 11.18 20.31 -3.04
CA THR A 99 11.77 20.94 -1.85
C THR A 99 11.47 20.16 -0.57
N ARG A 100 10.48 19.26 -0.60
CA ARG A 100 9.90 18.60 0.58
C ARG A 100 9.31 19.58 1.60
N PHE A 101 9.12 20.84 1.21
CA PHE A 101 8.41 21.79 2.03
C PHE A 101 7.02 21.23 2.33
N THR A 102 6.74 21.07 3.63
CA THR A 102 5.57 20.38 4.12
C THR A 102 4.76 21.33 4.98
N ARG A 103 3.47 21.45 4.67
CA ARG A 103 2.49 22.18 5.45
C ARG A 103 1.39 21.23 5.90
N ILE A 104 1.06 21.26 7.18
CA ILE A 104 0.06 20.39 7.79
C ILE A 104 -1.01 21.28 8.39
N GLU A 105 -2.27 21.05 8.03
CA GLU A 105 -3.39 21.89 8.43
C GLU A 105 -4.54 21.04 8.99
N PRO A 106 -5.14 21.41 10.14
CA PRO A 106 -6.33 20.77 10.63
C PRO A 106 -7.55 21.16 9.79
N VAL A 107 -8.35 20.18 9.41
CA VAL A 107 -9.63 20.36 8.72
C VAL A 107 -10.75 20.18 9.72
N LEU A 108 -11.31 21.28 10.20
CA LEU A 108 -12.27 21.28 11.32
C LEU A 108 -13.70 20.94 10.91
N TRP A 109 -14.07 21.15 9.64
CA TRP A 109 -15.46 21.09 9.21
C TRP A 109 -15.65 20.11 8.05
N LYS A 110 -16.76 19.34 8.14
CA LYS A 110 -17.26 18.48 7.07
C LYS A 110 -18.49 19.17 6.48
N HIS A 111 -18.50 19.45 5.18
CA HIS A 111 -19.76 19.61 4.47
C HIS A 111 -20.27 18.19 4.16
N ALA A 112 -21.45 17.88 4.68
CA ALA A 112 -22.15 16.61 4.46
C ALA A 112 -22.84 16.60 3.09
#